data_AF-A0A8T6ZLW7-F1
#
_entry.id   AF-A0A8T6ZLW7-F1
#
_cell.length_a   1.000
_cell.length_b   1.000
_cell.length_c   1.000
_cell.angle_alpha   90.00
_cell.angle_beta   90.00
_cell.angle_gamma   90.00
#
_symmetry.space_group_name_H-M   'P 1'
#
loop_
_entity.id
_entity.type
_entity.pdbx_description
1 polymer ?
#
loop_
_entity_poly.entity_id
_entity_poly.type
_entity_poly.pdbx_seq_one_letter_code
_entity_poly.pdbx_strand_id
1 'polypeptide(L)'
;MYSTSDAPLSSFATYAQTGGYTTIASSDTASVTLNKPGVIADVNGYGGFVSIGRWTKSSDTSGGTYNVNQGAPYAIGNPLTLTAGTGTLNCTRYFNTAPTAVNGNVGQGTLNSATATLDLSTLTLSNLAFNVSIGSDQSYAFTGATASLNGMSSGNGATFITRVMGSDVNAPLVAVAFGTNAPTSGGINGLVILSCTKPV
;
A
#
# COMPACT_ATOMS: atom_id res chain seq x y z
N MET A 1 -1.70 -20.48 7.02
CA MET A 1 -0.35 -19.91 7.22
C MET A 1 0.13 -19.48 5.85
N TYR A 2 0.12 -18.18 5.53
CA TYR A 2 0.68 -17.69 4.27
C TYR A 2 2.15 -17.37 4.51
N SER A 3 3.05 -18.15 3.92
CA SER A 3 4.49 -17.90 3.96
C SER A 3 4.82 -16.72 3.05
N THR A 4 5.37 -15.64 3.60
CA THR A 4 5.97 -14.57 2.79
C THR A 4 7.33 -15.04 2.30
N SER A 5 7.39 -15.69 1.14
CA SER A 5 8.67 -16.02 0.50
C SER A 5 9.13 -14.86 -0.39
N ASP A 6 10.39 -14.47 -0.23
CA ASP A 6 11.11 -13.65 -1.20
C ASP A 6 11.01 -14.31 -2.59
N ALA A 7 10.60 -13.56 -3.61
CA ALA A 7 10.50 -14.06 -4.99
C ALA A 7 11.31 -13.21 -5.98
N PRO A 8 11.92 -13.82 -7.02
CA PRO A 8 12.67 -13.06 -8.04
C PRO A 8 11.76 -12.12 -8.83
N LEU A 9 12.21 -10.91 -9.19
CA LEU A 9 11.41 -9.97 -9.99
C LEU A 9 10.85 -10.58 -11.28
N SER A 10 11.61 -11.46 -11.93
CA SER A 10 11.19 -12.13 -13.16
C SER A 10 9.92 -12.97 -12.99
N SER A 11 9.65 -13.52 -11.79
CA SER A 11 8.45 -14.32 -11.57
C SER A 11 7.17 -13.48 -11.51
N PHE A 12 7.28 -12.16 -11.31
CA PHE A 12 6.14 -11.24 -11.33
C PHE A 12 5.92 -10.60 -12.70
N ALA A 13 6.95 -10.50 -13.54
CA ALA A 13 6.77 -10.11 -14.94
C ALA A 13 5.83 -11.08 -15.69
N THR A 14 5.80 -12.35 -15.27
CA THR A 14 4.86 -13.38 -15.75
C THR A 14 3.46 -13.32 -15.13
N TYR A 15 3.24 -12.62 -14.01
CA TYR A 15 1.88 -12.38 -13.46
C TYR A 15 1.14 -11.27 -14.22
N ALA A 16 1.81 -10.51 -15.09
CA ALA A 16 1.21 -9.53 -16.01
C ALA A 16 0.45 -10.19 -17.18
N GLN A 17 -0.21 -11.32 -16.93
CA GLN A 17 -0.92 -12.09 -17.94
C GLN A 17 -2.41 -11.71 -17.97
N THR A 18 -2.76 -10.91 -18.98
CA THR A 18 -4.10 -10.59 -19.51
C THR A 18 -5.03 -9.75 -18.62
N GLY A 19 -5.17 -8.47 -18.98
CA GLY A 19 -6.08 -7.50 -18.36
C GLY A 19 -5.51 -6.08 -18.37
N GLY A 20 -6.33 -5.07 -18.05
CA GLY A 20 -5.80 -3.77 -17.63
C GLY A 20 -5.34 -3.89 -16.18
N TYR A 21 -4.14 -3.44 -15.85
CA TYR A 21 -3.62 -3.42 -14.48
C TYR A 21 -3.26 -1.99 -14.06
N THR A 22 -3.52 -1.65 -12.80
CA THR A 22 -3.11 -0.38 -12.20
C THR A 22 -2.03 -0.61 -11.16
N THR A 23 -1.00 0.22 -11.20
CA THR A 23 0.04 0.26 -10.16
C THR A 23 -0.22 1.38 -9.16
N ILE A 24 0.32 1.24 -7.95
CA ILE A 24 0.39 2.36 -7.01
C ILE A 24 1.63 3.20 -7.31
N ALA A 25 1.44 4.30 -8.02
CA ALA A 25 2.50 5.24 -8.38
C ALA A 25 2.09 6.68 -8.02
N SER A 26 3.08 7.52 -7.73
CA SER A 26 2.87 8.95 -7.45
C SER A 26 2.31 9.70 -8.65
N SER A 27 2.50 9.20 -9.87
CA SER A 27 1.81 9.61 -11.09
C SER A 27 1.70 8.46 -12.08
N ASP A 28 0.76 8.55 -13.02
CA ASP A 28 0.62 7.56 -14.10
C ASP A 28 1.71 7.69 -15.19
N THR A 29 2.61 8.67 -15.05
CA THR A 29 3.73 8.95 -15.96
C THR A 29 5.11 8.57 -15.38
N ALA A 30 5.19 8.35 -14.07
CA ALA A 30 6.43 8.01 -13.38
C ALA A 30 6.61 6.49 -13.38
N SER A 31 7.31 5.97 -14.39
CA SER A 31 7.78 4.58 -14.37
C SER A 31 9.07 4.48 -13.56
N VAL A 32 9.00 3.93 -12.36
CA VAL A 32 10.18 3.57 -11.57
C VAL A 32 10.55 2.12 -11.89
N THR A 33 11.78 1.89 -12.34
CA THR A 33 12.31 0.54 -12.64
C THR A 33 13.51 0.26 -11.76
N LEU A 34 13.73 -1.00 -11.38
CA LEU A 34 14.96 -1.38 -10.69
C LEU A 34 16.16 -1.39 -11.67
N ASN A 35 17.23 -0.70 -11.28
CA ASN A 35 18.48 -0.62 -12.03
C ASN A 35 19.35 -1.88 -11.89
N LYS A 36 19.07 -2.72 -10.90
CA LYS A 36 19.82 -3.94 -10.58
C LYS A 36 18.87 -5.08 -10.20
N PRO A 37 19.28 -6.35 -10.35
CA PRO A 37 18.55 -7.46 -9.77
C PRO A 37 18.25 -7.19 -8.29
N GLY A 38 17.01 -7.39 -7.90
CA GLY A 38 16.53 -7.20 -6.53
C GLY A 38 15.71 -8.37 -6.06
N VAL A 39 15.14 -8.22 -4.87
CA VAL A 39 14.22 -9.18 -4.28
C VAL A 39 12.87 -8.52 -4.06
N ILE A 40 11.80 -9.29 -4.24
CA ILE A 40 10.46 -8.89 -3.83
C ILE A 40 10.15 -9.59 -2.52
N ALA A 41 10.06 -8.80 -1.45
CA ALA A 41 9.62 -9.23 -0.13
C ALA A 41 8.13 -8.91 0.08
N ASP A 42 7.57 -9.41 1.18
CA ASP A 42 6.20 -9.13 1.65
C ASP A 42 5.11 -9.40 0.60
N VAL A 43 5.31 -10.46 -0.20
CA VAL A 43 4.41 -10.84 -1.27
C VAL A 43 3.09 -11.32 -0.69
N ASN A 44 1.99 -10.72 -1.15
CA ASN A 44 0.64 -11.17 -0.82
C ASN A 44 -0.34 -10.79 -1.95
N GLY A 45 -1.50 -11.43 -2.00
CA GLY A 45 -2.49 -11.17 -3.05
C GLY A 45 -3.82 -11.85 -2.80
N TYR A 46 -4.81 -11.49 -3.60
CA TYR A 46 -6.17 -12.01 -3.48
C TYR A 46 -6.81 -12.27 -4.83
N GLY A 47 -7.29 -13.50 -5.02
CA GLY A 47 -8.20 -13.90 -6.10
C GLY A 47 -7.72 -13.62 -7.53
N GLY A 48 -6.44 -13.32 -7.74
CA GLY A 48 -5.92 -12.81 -9.02
C GLY A 48 -6.31 -11.36 -9.33
N PHE A 49 -6.98 -10.66 -8.42
CA PHE A 49 -7.46 -9.29 -8.61
C PHE A 49 -6.50 -8.23 -8.09
N VAL A 50 -5.67 -8.58 -7.11
CA VAL A 50 -4.68 -7.68 -6.53
C VAL A 50 -3.50 -8.48 -5.98
N SER A 51 -2.31 -7.92 -6.12
CA SER A 51 -1.08 -8.40 -5.52
C SER A 51 -0.24 -7.22 -5.04
N ILE A 52 0.50 -7.42 -3.96
CA ILE A 52 1.43 -6.44 -3.41
C ILE A 52 2.80 -7.07 -3.22
N GLY A 53 3.79 -6.21 -3.08
CA GLY A 53 5.11 -6.60 -2.61
C GLY A 53 5.95 -5.37 -2.29
N ARG A 54 7.19 -5.62 -1.89
CA ARG A 54 8.17 -4.57 -1.60
C ARG A 54 9.49 -4.90 -2.29
N TRP A 55 9.96 -3.98 -3.12
CA TRP A 55 11.27 -4.09 -3.75
C TRP A 55 12.37 -3.81 -2.73
N THR A 56 13.31 -4.74 -2.58
CA THR A 56 14.42 -4.63 -1.63
C THR A 56 15.71 -5.18 -2.25
N LYS A 57 16.85 -4.96 -1.56
CA LYS A 57 18.19 -5.40 -1.97
C LYS A 57 18.56 -4.94 -3.39
N SER A 58 18.17 -3.71 -3.76
CA SER A 58 18.39 -3.14 -5.11
C SER A 58 18.39 -1.61 -5.07
N SER A 59 18.39 -0.98 -6.24
CA SER A 59 18.27 0.45 -6.45
C SER A 59 17.34 0.73 -7.64
N ASP A 60 16.69 1.88 -7.68
CA ASP A 60 15.78 2.28 -8.76
C ASP A 60 16.31 3.41 -9.66
N THR A 61 15.64 3.63 -10.79
CA THR A 61 15.91 4.70 -11.78
C THR A 61 15.74 6.11 -11.23
N SER A 62 15.09 6.25 -10.07
CA SER A 62 14.85 7.53 -9.39
C SER A 62 15.89 7.83 -8.30
N GLY A 63 16.92 6.99 -8.17
CA GLY A 63 18.01 7.16 -7.20
C GLY A 63 17.74 6.52 -5.83
N GLY A 64 16.61 5.84 -5.66
CA GLY A 64 16.31 5.04 -4.48
C GLY A 64 17.31 3.88 -4.33
N THR A 65 17.77 3.63 -3.11
CA THR A 65 18.60 2.46 -2.77
C THR A 65 17.96 1.74 -1.59
N TYR A 66 17.88 0.42 -1.67
CA TYR A 66 17.13 -0.41 -0.74
C TYR A 66 17.99 -1.54 -0.19
N ASN A 67 18.26 -1.51 1.11
CA ASN A 67 18.74 -2.67 1.86
C ASN A 67 17.54 -3.54 2.32
N VAL A 68 17.81 -4.61 3.07
CA VAL A 68 16.78 -5.55 3.57
C VAL A 68 15.69 -4.88 4.44
N ASN A 69 16.01 -3.78 5.10
CA ASN A 69 15.13 -3.02 5.99
C ASN A 69 14.44 -1.84 5.27
N GLN A 70 14.70 -1.66 3.97
CA GLN A 70 14.07 -0.65 3.12
C GLN A 70 13.29 -1.33 2.01
N GLY A 71 12.42 -0.55 1.39
CA GLY A 71 11.97 -0.88 0.05
C GLY A 71 10.93 0.08 -0.49
N ALA A 72 10.73 -0.02 -1.79
CA ALA A 72 9.59 0.59 -2.46
C ALA A 72 8.42 -0.41 -2.43
N PRO A 73 7.32 -0.12 -1.71
CA PRO A 73 6.13 -0.93 -1.81
C PRO A 73 5.45 -0.71 -3.16
N TYR A 74 4.86 -1.76 -3.71
CA TYR A 74 4.06 -1.68 -4.92
C TYR A 74 2.80 -2.54 -4.78
N ALA A 75 1.76 -2.14 -5.50
CA ALA A 75 0.53 -2.90 -5.72
C ALA A 75 0.31 -3.01 -7.22
N ILE A 76 -0.22 -4.15 -7.67
CA ILE A 76 -0.72 -4.36 -9.03
C ILE A 76 -2.07 -5.05 -8.88
N GLY A 77 -3.08 -4.58 -9.61
CA GLY A 77 -4.38 -5.23 -9.60
C GLY A 77 -5.28 -4.76 -10.72
N ASN A 78 -6.44 -5.42 -10.83
CA ASN A 78 -7.48 -5.07 -11.78
C ASN A 78 -8.11 -3.73 -11.34
N PRO A 79 -8.04 -2.67 -12.17
CA PRO A 79 -8.66 -1.40 -11.87
C PRO A 79 -10.17 -1.60 -11.72
N LEU A 80 -10.74 -1.01 -10.67
CA LEU A 80 -12.18 -1.03 -10.43
C LEU A 80 -12.70 0.40 -10.44
N THR A 81 -13.58 0.70 -11.38
CA THR A 81 -14.25 2.00 -11.46
C THR A 81 -15.41 2.04 -10.47
N LEU A 82 -15.36 3.00 -9.54
CA LEU A 82 -16.49 3.34 -8.68
C LEU A 82 -17.16 4.60 -9.21
N THR A 83 -18.49 4.61 -9.18
CA THR A 83 -19.30 5.80 -9.48
C THR A 83 -19.76 6.44 -8.18
N ALA A 84 -19.84 7.77 -8.16
CA ALA A 84 -20.39 8.47 -7.00
C ALA A 84 -21.82 7.98 -6.71
N GLY A 85 -22.08 7.71 -5.44
CA GLY A 85 -23.33 7.15 -4.94
C GLY A 85 -23.68 7.69 -3.56
N THR A 86 -24.49 6.95 -2.82
CA THR A 86 -24.87 7.30 -1.45
C THR A 86 -24.38 6.25 -0.45
N GLY A 87 -24.14 6.70 0.77
CA GLY A 87 -23.71 5.84 1.87
C GLY A 87 -22.20 5.64 1.96
N THR A 88 -21.82 4.75 2.86
CA THR A 88 -20.42 4.49 3.22
C THR A 88 -20.13 3.00 3.28
N LEU A 89 -18.85 2.65 3.10
CA LEU A 89 -18.32 1.31 3.33
C LEU A 89 -17.26 1.36 4.44
N ASN A 90 -17.27 0.37 5.32
CA ASN A 90 -16.25 0.17 6.33
C ASN A 90 -15.07 -0.57 5.71
N CYS A 91 -13.90 0.07 5.75
CA CYS A 91 -12.68 -0.45 5.19
C CYS A 91 -11.75 -0.93 6.30
N THR A 92 -11.31 -2.18 6.21
CA THR A 92 -10.38 -2.78 7.19
C THR A 92 -9.19 -3.41 6.48
N ARG A 93 -8.04 -3.41 7.15
CA ARG A 93 -6.81 -4.06 6.66
C ARG A 93 -7.10 -5.50 6.25
N TYR A 94 -6.89 -5.80 4.98
CA TYR A 94 -6.98 -7.15 4.46
C TYR A 94 -5.61 -7.82 4.44
N PHE A 95 -4.64 -7.20 3.78
CA PHE A 95 -3.21 -7.58 3.83
C PHE A 95 -2.33 -6.39 3.48
N ASN A 96 -1.03 -6.48 3.73
CA ASN A 96 -0.11 -5.34 3.74
C ASN A 96 1.35 -5.78 3.57
N THR A 97 2.22 -4.82 3.22
CA THR A 97 3.66 -4.98 3.35
C THR A 97 4.10 -4.64 4.77
N ALA A 98 5.29 -5.10 5.17
CA ALA A 98 5.91 -4.63 6.39
C ALA A 98 6.27 -3.14 6.24
N PRO A 99 5.95 -2.26 7.21
CA PRO A 99 6.44 -0.88 7.22
C PRO A 99 7.96 -0.83 7.28
N THR A 100 8.58 0.05 6.51
CA THR A 100 10.04 0.20 6.48
C THR A 100 10.47 1.61 6.78
N ALA A 101 11.61 1.76 7.46
CA ALA A 101 12.25 3.06 7.62
C ALA A 101 12.92 3.46 6.31
N VAL A 102 12.70 4.70 5.86
CA VAL A 102 13.25 5.24 4.62
C VAL A 102 14.77 5.24 4.63
N ASN A 103 15.40 5.33 5.80
CA ASN A 103 16.86 5.28 5.95
C ASN A 103 17.45 3.85 6.09
N GLY A 104 16.62 2.83 6.31
CA GLY A 104 17.05 1.43 6.43
C GLY A 104 17.86 1.07 7.67
N ASN A 105 17.97 1.96 8.65
CA ASN A 105 18.75 1.73 9.87
C ASN A 105 17.95 0.99 10.96
N VAL A 106 16.64 0.89 10.79
CA VAL A 106 15.72 0.22 11.71
C VAL A 106 15.15 -1.01 11.01
N GLY A 107 15.06 -2.13 11.72
CA GLY A 107 14.40 -3.33 11.21
C GLY A 107 12.97 -3.07 10.73
N GLN A 108 12.48 -3.92 9.83
CA GLN A 108 11.10 -3.85 9.35
C GLN A 108 10.12 -3.85 10.52
N GLY A 109 9.08 -3.04 10.41
CA GLY A 109 8.02 -2.93 11.39
C GLY A 109 6.86 -3.88 11.12
N THR A 110 5.81 -3.70 11.91
CA THR A 110 4.51 -4.36 11.76
C THR A 110 3.44 -3.29 11.67
N LEU A 111 2.61 -3.33 10.64
CA LEU A 111 1.37 -2.55 10.62
C LEU A 111 0.32 -3.37 11.37
N ASN A 112 0.02 -2.98 12.61
CA ASN A 112 -0.85 -3.69 13.55
C ASN A 112 -2.33 -3.57 13.16
N SER A 113 -2.76 -2.40 12.71
CA SER A 113 -4.11 -2.16 12.19
C SER A 113 -4.11 -1.06 11.14
N ALA A 114 -5.08 -1.14 10.21
CA ALA A 114 -5.43 -0.04 9.32
C ALA A 114 -6.94 -0.07 9.07
N THR A 115 -7.58 1.08 9.18
CA THR A 115 -9.02 1.23 8.99
C THR A 115 -9.34 2.55 8.30
N ALA A 116 -10.46 2.59 7.60
CA ALA A 116 -11.03 3.81 7.03
C ALA A 116 -12.55 3.65 6.82
N THR A 117 -13.22 4.74 6.50
CA THR A 117 -14.58 4.74 5.98
C THR A 117 -14.56 5.30 4.56
N LEU A 118 -14.93 4.49 3.58
CA LEU A 118 -15.09 4.94 2.20
C LEU A 118 -16.44 5.64 2.05
N ASP A 119 -16.41 6.93 1.79
CA ASP A 119 -17.59 7.71 1.42
C ASP A 119 -17.82 7.60 -0.09
N LEU A 120 -18.94 7.00 -0.47
CA LEU A 120 -19.30 6.78 -1.87
C LEU A 120 -19.77 8.05 -2.59
N SER A 121 -20.18 9.09 -1.85
CA SER A 121 -20.62 10.36 -2.44
C SER A 121 -19.44 11.21 -2.89
N THR A 122 -18.37 11.21 -2.11
CA THR A 122 -17.16 11.99 -2.39
C THR A 122 -16.04 11.15 -3.01
N LEU A 123 -16.17 9.82 -3.03
CA LEU A 123 -15.12 8.88 -3.41
C LEU A 123 -13.82 9.16 -2.64
N THR A 124 -13.94 9.29 -1.32
CA THR A 124 -12.83 9.52 -0.40
C THR A 124 -12.79 8.47 0.71
N LEU A 125 -11.58 8.11 1.13
CA LEU A 125 -11.35 7.43 2.39
C LEU A 125 -11.27 8.49 3.49
N SER A 126 -12.22 8.43 4.42
CA SER A 126 -12.27 9.27 5.62
C SER A 126 -11.87 8.45 6.86
N ASN A 127 -11.52 9.14 7.95
CA ASN A 127 -11.11 8.52 9.22
C ASN A 127 -9.99 7.47 9.03
N LEU A 128 -9.08 7.71 8.08
CA LEU A 128 -7.93 6.84 7.88
C LEU A 128 -7.14 6.80 9.18
N ALA A 129 -6.98 5.59 9.70
CA ALA A 129 -6.30 5.31 10.94
C ALA A 129 -5.38 4.12 10.75
N PHE A 130 -4.12 4.32 11.13
CA PHE A 130 -3.07 3.31 11.07
C PHE A 130 -2.44 3.18 12.44
N ASN A 131 -2.04 1.96 12.78
CA ASN A 131 -1.23 1.67 13.94
C ASN A 131 -0.03 0.83 13.52
N VAL A 132 1.17 1.36 13.74
CA VAL A 132 2.43 0.77 13.30
C VAL A 132 3.35 0.58 14.50
N SER A 133 4.04 -0.56 14.53
CA SER A 133 5.20 -0.77 15.41
C SER A 133 6.46 -0.85 14.57
N ILE A 134 7.47 -0.04 14.88
CA ILE A 134 8.77 -0.07 14.18
C ILE A 134 9.88 0.46 15.09
N GLY A 135 11.01 -0.25 15.15
CA GLY A 135 12.08 0.09 16.08
C GLY A 135 11.60 0.17 17.52
N SER A 136 11.86 1.30 18.18
CA SER A 136 11.34 1.63 19.52
C SER A 136 9.94 2.23 19.53
N ASP A 137 9.39 2.61 18.36
CA ASP A 137 8.04 3.18 18.25
C ASP A 137 7.01 2.05 18.31
N GLN A 138 6.61 1.67 19.53
CA GLN A 138 5.57 0.66 19.72
C GLN A 138 4.18 1.30 19.61
N SER A 139 3.35 0.79 18.69
CA SER A 139 1.96 1.25 18.54
C SER A 139 1.83 2.73 18.15
N TYR A 140 2.76 3.25 17.33
CA TYR A 140 2.65 4.57 16.75
C TYR A 140 1.40 4.67 15.87
N ALA A 141 0.49 5.57 16.22
CA ALA A 141 -0.77 5.77 15.52
C ALA A 141 -0.80 7.11 14.81
N PHE A 142 -1.31 7.11 13.58
CA PHE A 142 -1.68 8.32 12.85
C PHE A 142 -3.10 8.14 12.31
N THR A 143 -3.98 9.07 12.67
CA THR A 143 -5.44 8.91 12.54
C THR A 143 -6.10 10.16 11.97
N GLY A 144 -7.36 10.02 11.55
CA GLY A 144 -8.22 11.12 11.11
C GLY A 144 -7.84 11.71 9.75
N ALA A 145 -6.95 11.06 9.00
CA ALA A 145 -6.58 11.55 7.68
C ALA A 145 -7.72 11.29 6.69
N THR A 146 -7.73 12.07 5.60
CA THR A 146 -8.63 11.87 4.45
C THR A 146 -7.78 11.70 3.20
N ALA A 147 -8.17 10.77 2.33
CA ALA A 147 -7.52 10.58 1.03
C ALA A 147 -8.56 10.43 -0.08
N SER A 148 -8.37 11.16 -1.18
CA SER A 148 -9.16 10.90 -2.39
C SER A 148 -8.83 9.52 -2.94
N LEU A 149 -9.81 8.85 -3.55
CA LEU A 149 -9.57 7.63 -4.31
C LEU A 149 -8.81 7.94 -5.61
N ASN A 150 -7.97 7.00 -6.03
CA ASN A 150 -7.17 7.08 -7.27
C ASN A 150 -6.28 8.32 -7.35
N GLY A 151 -5.74 8.77 -6.21
CA GLY A 151 -5.00 10.02 -6.14
C GLY A 151 -3.90 10.00 -5.10
N MET A 152 -3.26 11.16 -4.95
CA MET A 152 -2.35 11.45 -3.84
C MET A 152 -3.05 12.40 -2.87
N SER A 153 -2.82 12.21 -1.59
CA SER A 153 -3.34 13.08 -0.53
C SER A 153 -2.33 13.21 0.60
N SER A 154 -2.43 14.27 1.38
CA SER A 154 -1.60 14.50 2.56
C SER A 154 -2.44 15.09 3.68
N GLY A 155 -2.23 14.63 4.91
CA GLY A 155 -2.94 15.12 6.08
C GLY A 155 -2.45 14.44 7.34
N ASN A 156 -2.55 15.14 8.48
CA ASN A 156 -2.17 14.64 9.80
C ASN A 156 -0.76 14.04 9.87
N GLY A 157 0.20 14.68 9.19
CA GLY A 157 1.61 14.25 9.18
C GLY A 157 1.91 13.06 8.28
N ALA A 158 0.94 12.56 7.51
CA ALA A 158 1.10 11.44 6.60
C ALA A 158 0.77 11.82 5.15
N THR A 159 1.39 11.11 4.21
CA THR A 159 1.08 11.14 2.78
C THR A 159 0.48 9.80 2.36
N PHE A 160 -0.44 9.85 1.41
CA PHE A 160 -1.16 8.69 0.91
C PHE A 160 -1.19 8.71 -0.61
N ILE A 161 -1.02 7.55 -1.22
CA ILE A 161 -1.42 7.29 -2.59
C ILE A 161 -2.47 6.19 -2.53
N THR A 162 -3.57 6.36 -3.24
CA THR A 162 -4.65 5.37 -3.28
C THR A 162 -4.90 4.88 -4.69
N ARG A 163 -5.33 3.62 -4.82
CA ARG A 163 -5.87 3.05 -6.06
C ARG A 163 -6.99 2.07 -5.73
N VAL A 164 -8.11 2.18 -6.43
CA VAL A 164 -9.23 1.25 -6.30
C VAL A 164 -9.03 0.07 -7.24
N MET A 165 -9.17 -1.13 -6.70
CA MET A 165 -8.94 -2.38 -7.38
C MET A 165 -10.03 -3.40 -7.03
N GLY A 166 -10.06 -4.51 -7.75
CA GLY A 166 -10.93 -5.65 -7.46
C GLY A 166 -11.89 -5.97 -8.58
N SER A 167 -12.96 -6.69 -8.25
CA SER A 167 -13.96 -7.18 -9.21
C SER A 167 -15.40 -6.89 -8.80
N ASP A 168 -15.64 -6.39 -7.59
CA ASP A 168 -16.98 -6.11 -7.06
C ASP A 168 -17.05 -4.67 -6.53
N VAL A 169 -17.93 -3.87 -7.13
CA VAL A 169 -18.18 -2.48 -6.72
C VAL A 169 -18.82 -2.36 -5.34
N ASN A 170 -19.42 -3.43 -4.81
CA ASN A 170 -20.00 -3.45 -3.46
C ASN A 170 -19.01 -3.92 -2.39
N ALA A 171 -17.90 -4.50 -2.81
CA ALA A 171 -16.82 -4.96 -1.96
C ALA A 171 -15.45 -4.54 -2.54
N PRO A 172 -15.22 -3.24 -2.82
CA PRO A 172 -14.00 -2.80 -3.48
C PRO A 172 -12.78 -3.02 -2.58
N LEU A 173 -11.65 -3.27 -3.22
CA LEU A 173 -10.35 -3.27 -2.57
C LEU A 173 -9.67 -1.93 -2.84
N VAL A 174 -9.08 -1.32 -1.81
CA VAL A 174 -8.36 -0.06 -1.96
C VAL A 174 -6.91 -0.25 -1.52
N ALA A 175 -5.99 -0.14 -2.48
CA ALA A 175 -4.57 -0.06 -2.20
C ALA A 175 -4.25 1.33 -1.65
N VAL A 176 -3.59 1.39 -0.50
CA VAL A 176 -3.16 2.63 0.15
C VAL A 176 -1.68 2.51 0.50
N ALA A 177 -0.84 3.18 -0.28
CA ALA A 177 0.55 3.42 0.10
C ALA A 177 0.58 4.62 1.03
N PHE A 178 1.34 4.52 2.11
CA PHE A 178 1.46 5.58 3.10
C PHE A 178 2.92 5.92 3.36
N GLY A 179 3.17 7.18 3.71
CA GLY A 179 4.42 7.67 4.26
C GLY A 179 4.13 8.58 5.45
N THR A 180 4.93 8.49 6.51
CA THR A 180 4.82 9.34 7.70
C THR A 180 6.16 9.42 8.44
N ASN A 181 6.26 10.26 9.47
CA ASN A 181 7.44 10.32 10.34
C ASN A 181 7.11 9.73 11.72
N ALA A 182 7.64 8.55 12.01
CA ALA A 182 7.59 7.97 13.34
C ALA A 182 8.57 8.68 14.29
N PRO A 183 8.26 8.81 15.59
CA PRO A 183 9.04 9.63 16.51
C PRO A 183 10.52 9.27 16.62
N THR A 184 10.87 7.98 16.67
CA THR A 184 12.25 7.52 16.84
C THR A 184 12.83 6.87 15.58
N SER A 185 11.99 6.25 14.75
CA SER A 185 12.42 5.58 13.52
C SER A 185 12.52 6.51 12.32
N GLY A 186 12.05 7.76 12.44
CA GLY A 186 12.08 8.77 11.39
C GLY A 186 11.06 8.50 10.28
N GLY A 187 11.41 8.85 9.04
CA GLY A 187 10.53 8.60 7.90
C GLY A 187 10.27 7.11 7.71
N ILE A 188 9.01 6.71 7.70
CA ILE A 188 8.55 5.34 7.46
C ILE A 188 7.53 5.31 6.32
N ASN A 189 7.48 4.20 5.61
CA ASN A 189 6.52 3.97 4.54
C ASN A 189 6.03 2.52 4.50
N GLY A 190 4.93 2.29 3.81
CA GLY A 190 4.38 0.96 3.61
C GLY A 190 3.15 0.98 2.71
N LEU A 191 2.53 -0.18 2.55
CA LEU A 191 1.35 -0.38 1.71
C LEU A 191 0.37 -1.32 2.37
N VAL A 192 -0.91 -1.00 2.29
CA VAL A 192 -2.01 -1.84 2.74
C VAL A 192 -3.06 -1.96 1.65
N ILE A 193 -3.65 -3.15 1.53
CA ILE A 193 -4.92 -3.35 0.85
C ILE A 193 -6.02 -3.32 1.91
N LEU A 194 -6.94 -2.38 1.76
CA LEU A 194 -8.17 -2.32 2.55
C LEU A 194 -9.27 -3.07 1.81
N SER A 195 -10.00 -3.93 2.51
CA SER A 195 -11.27 -4.50 2.05
C SER A 195 -12.41 -3.65 2.59
N CYS A 196 -13.22 -3.09 1.70
CA CYS A 196 -14.32 -2.20 2.05
C CYS A 196 -15.66 -2.89 1.83
N THR A 197 -16.46 -3.02 2.87
CA THR A 197 -17.80 -3.64 2.79
C THR A 197 -18.84 -2.79 3.49
N LYS A 198 -20.13 -3.04 3.23
CA LYS A 198 -21.20 -2.34 3.93
C LYS A 198 -21.07 -2.56 5.45
N PRO A 199 -21.36 -1.54 6.28
CA PRO A 199 -21.53 -1.73 7.72
C PRO A 199 -22.56 -2.84 7.97
N VAL A 200 -22.26 -3.72 8.92
CA VAL A 200 -23.21 -4.73 9.43
C VAL A 200 -24.14 -4.07 10.43
#